data_AF-A0A534SBP5-F1
#
_entry.id   AF-A0A534SBP5-F1
#
_cell.length_a   1.000
_cell.length_b   1.000
_cell.length_c   1.000
_cell.angle_alpha   90.00
_cell.angle_beta   90.00
_cell.angle_gamma   90.00
#
_symmetry.space_group_name_H-M   'P 1'
#
loop_
_entity.id
_entity.type
_entity.pdbx_description
1 polymer ?
#
loop_
_entity_poly.entity_id
_entity_poly.type
_entity_poly.pdbx_seq_one_letter_code
_entity_poly.pdbx_strand_id
1 'polypeptide(L)'
;MERNKELTNDEEGPRDSFYHGVISKIFWSNETGVIRSDAGKDIPFAFPYVTLLGAPRQDIRYLHEGMRVGFDVGQTPKGLRVTVIKIYPPLQGQGGTEQDEPPE
;
A
#
# COMPACT_ATOMS: atom_id res chain seq x y z
N MET A 1 25.93 -17.97 36.48
CA MET A 1 25.21 -16.68 36.54
C MET A 1 26.10 -15.72 35.76
N GLU A 2 25.75 -15.14 34.62
CA GLU A 2 24.47 -14.91 33.96
C GLU A 2 24.80 -14.68 32.47
N ARG A 3 24.04 -15.28 31.55
CA ARG A 3 24.18 -15.02 30.10
C ARG A 3 23.57 -13.65 29.82
N ASN A 4 24.39 -12.60 29.78
CA ASN A 4 23.94 -11.28 29.37
C ASN A 4 23.79 -11.26 27.85
N LYS A 5 22.56 -11.59 27.44
CA LYS A 5 21.98 -11.45 26.12
C LYS A 5 22.09 -9.97 25.72
N GLU A 6 23.05 -9.65 24.86
CA GLU A 6 23.09 -8.37 24.15
C GLU A 6 21.73 -8.18 23.47
N LEU A 7 20.95 -7.25 24.01
CA LEU A 7 19.70 -6.81 23.43
C LEU A 7 20.07 -6.01 22.18
N THR A 8 19.89 -6.64 21.01
CA THR A 8 19.93 -5.96 19.73
C THR A 8 19.02 -4.74 19.82
N ASN A 9 19.64 -3.56 19.65
CA ASN A 9 18.94 -2.33 19.37
C ASN A 9 18.21 -2.48 18.03
N ASP A 10 16.95 -2.86 18.06
CA ASP A 10 16.01 -2.68 16.95
C ASP A 10 15.08 -1.49 17.30
N GLU A 11 15.66 -0.30 17.49
CA GLU A 11 14.95 0.97 17.31
C GLU A 11 14.72 1.18 15.81
N GLU A 12 13.81 0.41 15.22
CA GLU A 12 13.28 0.70 13.89
C GLU A 12 11.78 0.95 14.08
N GLY A 13 11.34 2.20 13.91
CA GLY A 13 9.92 2.48 13.66
C GLY A 13 9.37 1.49 12.62
N PRO A 14 8.09 1.09 12.73
CA PRO A 14 7.59 -0.19 12.21
C PRO A 14 8.20 -0.45 10.84
N ARG A 15 9.15 -1.41 10.75
CA ARG A 15 9.66 -1.89 9.48
C ARG A 15 8.43 -2.32 8.69
N ASP A 16 7.97 -1.46 7.79
CA ASP A 16 6.87 -1.72 6.89
C ASP A 16 7.38 -2.89 6.02
N SER A 17 7.22 -4.12 6.51
CA SER A 17 7.47 -5.37 5.78
C SER A 17 6.43 -5.59 4.68
N PHE A 18 5.69 -4.53 4.37
CA PHE A 18 4.75 -4.44 3.29
C PHE A 18 5.55 -4.31 2.00
N TYR A 19 5.21 -5.16 1.05
CA TYR A 19 5.67 -5.06 -0.32
C TYR A 19 5.15 -3.76 -0.92
N HIS A 20 5.97 -3.12 -1.74
CA HIS A 20 5.55 -1.93 -2.47
C HIS A 20 5.28 -2.30 -3.91
N GLY A 21 4.21 -1.73 -4.46
CA GLY A 21 3.82 -1.99 -5.83
C GLY A 21 2.97 -0.88 -6.39
N VAL A 22 2.65 -1.04 -7.67
CA VAL A 22 1.69 -0.19 -8.37
C VAL A 22 0.49 -1.04 -8.72
N ILE A 23 -0.70 -0.47 -8.58
CA ILE A 23 -1.89 -1.12 -9.09
C ILE A 23 -1.77 -1.13 -10.61
N SER A 24 -1.68 -2.33 -11.20
CA SER A 24 -1.56 -2.51 -12.64
C SER A 24 -2.95 -2.50 -13.29
N LYS A 25 -3.92 -3.19 -12.67
CA LYS A 25 -5.32 -3.28 -13.13
C LYS A 25 -6.31 -3.36 -11.99
N ILE A 26 -7.52 -2.85 -12.20
CA ILE A 26 -8.64 -2.99 -11.27
C ILE A 26 -9.90 -3.45 -12.02
N PHE A 27 -10.55 -4.47 -11.48
CA PHE A 27 -11.84 -4.99 -11.92
C PHE A 27 -12.91 -4.69 -10.87
N TRP A 28 -13.51 -3.50 -10.98
CA TRP A 28 -14.59 -2.99 -10.15
C TRP A 28 -15.77 -3.98 -10.04
N SER A 29 -16.12 -4.68 -11.13
CA SER A 29 -17.26 -5.60 -11.18
C SER A 29 -17.12 -6.85 -10.30
N ASN A 30 -15.89 -7.27 -9.99
CA ASN A 30 -15.63 -8.42 -9.12
C ASN A 30 -14.86 -8.02 -7.86
N GLU A 31 -14.65 -6.72 -7.66
CA GLU A 31 -13.81 -6.17 -6.61
C GLU A 31 -12.44 -6.87 -6.55
N THR A 32 -11.86 -7.14 -7.72
CA THR A 32 -10.52 -7.74 -7.83
C THR A 32 -9.58 -6.79 -8.54
N GLY A 33 -8.28 -7.04 -8.44
CA GLY A 33 -7.30 -6.27 -9.17
C GLY A 33 -5.96 -6.99 -9.24
N VAL A 34 -5.00 -6.34 -9.86
CA VAL A 34 -3.63 -6.84 -10.02
C VAL A 34 -2.69 -5.75 -9.55
N ILE A 35 -1.82 -6.09 -8.62
CA ILE A 35 -0.71 -5.25 -8.19
C ILE A 35 0.55 -5.75 -8.87
N ARG A 36 1.27 -4.86 -9.54
CA ARG A 36 2.61 -5.12 -10.01
C ARG A 36 3.58 -4.70 -8.90
N SER A 37 4.27 -5.67 -8.31
CA SER A 37 5.34 -5.37 -7.36
C SER A 37 6.51 -4.70 -8.05
N ASP A 38 7.36 -4.01 -7.29
CA ASP A 38 8.61 -3.43 -7.79
C ASP A 38 9.53 -4.48 -8.43
N ALA A 39 9.50 -5.72 -7.93
CA ALA A 39 10.18 -6.87 -8.53
C ALA A 39 9.61 -7.32 -9.89
N GLY A 40 8.63 -6.60 -10.45
CA GLY A 40 8.01 -6.89 -11.75
C GLY A 40 7.02 -8.06 -11.72
N LYS A 41 6.57 -8.49 -10.54
CA LYS A 41 5.64 -9.61 -10.40
C LYS A 41 4.21 -9.10 -10.33
N ASP A 42 3.36 -9.62 -11.20
CA ASP A 42 1.92 -9.33 -11.20
C ASP A 42 1.22 -10.25 -10.19
N ILE A 43 0.61 -9.67 -9.16
CA ILE A 43 0.02 -10.37 -8.03
C ILE A 43 -1.47 -10.02 -8.00
N PRO A 44 -2.36 -10.99 -8.24
CA PRO A 44 -3.80 -10.74 -8.17
C PRO A 44 -4.23 -10.58 -6.70
N PHE A 45 -5.12 -9.62 -6.48
CA PHE A 45 -5.78 -9.40 -5.19
C PHE A 45 -7.29 -9.41 -5.36
N ALA A 46 -7.98 -9.72 -4.27
CA ALA A 46 -9.42 -9.68 -4.19
C ALA A 46 -9.81 -8.89 -2.95
N PHE A 47 -10.42 -7.74 -3.19
CA PHE A 47 -10.84 -6.79 -2.18
C PHE A 47 -11.63 -7.40 -1.00
N PRO A 48 -12.59 -8.33 -1.19
CA PRO A 48 -13.30 -8.92 -0.05
C PRO A 48 -12.41 -9.69 0.94
N TYR A 49 -11.18 -10.03 0.54
CA TYR A 49 -10.19 -10.71 1.40
C TYR A 49 -9.02 -9.81 1.78
N VAL A 50 -9.08 -8.53 1.41
CA VAL A 50 -8.02 -7.56 1.60
C VAL A 50 -8.48 -6.46 2.54
N THR A 51 -7.64 -6.15 3.52
CA THR A 51 -7.86 -5.00 4.39
C THR A 51 -7.21 -3.76 3.80
N LEU A 52 -8.00 -2.73 3.49
CA LEU A 52 -7.48 -1.42 3.14
C LEU A 52 -7.06 -0.63 4.39
N LEU A 53 -5.83 -0.10 4.37
CA LEU A 53 -5.28 0.82 5.36
C LEU A 53 -5.00 2.18 4.69
N GLY A 54 -5.27 3.28 5.39
CA GLY A 54 -5.00 4.64 4.87
C GLY A 54 -6.08 5.21 3.94
N ALA A 55 -7.10 4.43 3.58
CA ALA A 55 -8.29 4.93 2.91
C ALA A 55 -9.34 5.39 3.94
N PRO A 56 -10.08 6.48 3.69
CA PRO A 56 -11.17 6.90 4.58
C PRO A 56 -12.34 5.89 4.58
N ARG A 57 -12.41 5.03 3.57
CA ARG A 57 -13.39 3.95 3.45
C ARG A 57 -12.73 2.71 2.86
N GLN A 58 -13.18 1.53 3.29
CA GLN A 58 -12.86 0.26 2.63
C GLN A 58 -13.65 0.15 1.32
N ASP A 59 -13.28 0.96 0.32
CA ASP A 59 -13.96 0.95 -0.98
C ASP A 59 -12.93 0.85 -2.11
N ILE A 60 -13.16 -0.07 -3.07
CA ILE A 60 -12.24 -0.29 -4.19
C ILE A 60 -12.10 0.96 -5.07
N ARG A 61 -13.07 1.89 -4.97
CA ARG A 61 -13.04 3.16 -5.68
C ARG A 61 -11.88 4.07 -5.32
N TYR A 62 -11.20 3.84 -4.20
CA TYR A 62 -9.99 4.58 -3.81
C TYR A 62 -8.72 4.01 -4.42
N LEU A 63 -8.78 2.82 -5.00
CA LEU A 63 -7.68 2.24 -5.75
C LEU A 63 -7.82 2.68 -7.20
N HIS A 64 -6.70 3.11 -7.80
CA HIS A 64 -6.63 3.44 -9.22
C HIS A 64 -5.41 2.78 -9.86
N GLU A 65 -5.54 2.44 -11.14
CA GLU A 65 -4.42 1.97 -11.96
C GLU A 65 -3.30 3.03 -11.99
N GLY A 66 -2.06 2.60 -11.83
CA GLY A 66 -0.89 3.47 -11.69
C GLY A 66 -0.64 4.00 -10.28
N MET A 67 -1.55 3.79 -9.33
CA MET A 67 -1.35 4.24 -7.94
C MET A 67 -0.31 3.37 -7.23
N ARG A 68 0.66 4.03 -6.57
CA ARG A 68 1.62 3.37 -5.68
C ARG A 68 0.94 3.04 -4.36
N VAL A 69 0.98 1.77 -3.98
CA VAL A 69 0.40 1.27 -2.75
C VAL A 69 1.40 0.33 -2.06
N GLY A 70 1.33 0.30 -0.74
CA GLY A 70 1.94 -0.75 0.06
C GLY A 70 0.96 -1.91 0.11
N PHE A 71 1.43 -3.14 0.12
CA PHE A 71 0.58 -4.32 0.23
C PHE A 71 1.30 -5.43 0.98
N ASP A 72 0.54 -6.22 1.72
CA ASP A 72 1.04 -7.44 2.36
C ASP A 72 0.58 -8.66 1.58
N VAL A 73 1.41 -9.70 1.54
CA VAL A 73 1.01 -11.00 0.97
C VAL A 73 1.06 -12.06 2.05
N GLY A 74 -0.09 -12.69 2.26
CA GLY A 74 -0.20 -13.91 3.04
C GLY A 74 0.18 -15.13 2.21
N GLN A 75 0.94 -16.04 2.81
CA GLN A 75 1.13 -17.37 2.25
C GLN A 75 -0.16 -18.17 2.45
N THR A 76 -0.83 -18.50 1.36
CA THR A 76 -2.00 -19.38 1.37
C THR A 76 -1.63 -20.74 0.76
N PRO A 77 -2.33 -21.83 1.07
CA PRO A 77 -2.09 -23.14 0.46
C PRO A 77 -2.26 -23.15 -1.07
N LYS A 78 -2.89 -22.13 -1.66
CA LYS A 78 -3.03 -21.94 -3.12
C LYS A 78 -1.99 -20.98 -3.72
N GLY A 79 -1.07 -20.44 -2.92
CA GLY A 79 -0.04 -19.49 -3.35
C GLY A 79 -0.01 -18.20 -2.53
N LEU A 80 0.78 -17.24 -2.99
CA LEU A 80 0.84 -15.89 -2.40
C LEU A 80 -0.40 -15.11 -2.77
N ARG A 81 -1.09 -14.54 -1.78
CA ARG A 81 -2.28 -13.71 -1.99
C ARG A 81 -2.19 -12.45 -1.17
N VAL A 82 -2.62 -11.34 -1.74
CA VAL A 82 -2.66 -10.06 -1.02
C VAL A 82 -3.68 -10.14 0.12
N THR A 83 -3.25 -9.73 1.31
CA THR A 83 -4.03 -9.73 2.57
C THR A 83 -4.33 -8.32 3.07
N VAL A 84 -3.42 -7.39 2.81
CA VAL A 84 -3.52 -5.99 3.24
C VAL A 84 -3.08 -5.10 2.10
N ILE A 85 -3.76 -3.97 1.89
CA ILE A 85 -3.32 -2.90 0.99
C ILE A 85 -3.31 -1.61 1.79
N LYS A 86 -2.17 -0.96 1.86
CA LYS A 86 -1.96 0.36 2.44
C LYS A 86 -1.93 1.39 1.31
N ILE A 87 -2.96 2.22 1.25
CA ILE A 87 -2.97 3.40 0.40
C ILE A 87 -2.20 4.49 1.14
N TYR A 88 -1.15 4.99 0.51
CA TYR A 88 -0.52 6.23 0.96
C TYR A 88 -1.36 7.36 0.40
N PRO A 89 -2.06 8.15 1.24
CA PRO A 89 -2.72 9.33 0.74
C PRO A 89 -1.66 10.19 0.02
N PRO A 90 -1.97 10.76 -1.15
CA PRO A 90 -1.11 11.81 -1.68
C PRO A 90 -1.01 12.84 -0.56
N LEU A 91 0.22 13.17 -0.14
CA LEU A 91 0.47 14.22 0.82
C LEU A 91 -0.34 15.43 0.36
N GLN A 92 -1.45 15.71 1.05
CA GLN A 92 -2.29 16.87 0.78
C GLN A 92 -1.44 18.07 1.17
N GLY A 93 -0.69 18.56 0.19
CA GLY A 93 0.37 19.51 0.46
C GLY A 93 1.20 19.80 -0.77
N GLN A 94 0.57 19.99 -1.93
CA GLN A 94 1.03 20.91 -2.99
C GLN A 94 -0.19 21.56 -3.66
N GLY A 95 -1.04 22.18 -2.85
CA GLY A 95 -1.83 23.34 -3.29
C GLY A 95 -0.93 24.57 -3.26
N GLY A 96 0.08 24.59 -4.13
CA GLY A 96 1.01 25.70 -4.32
C GLY A 96 0.73 26.42 -5.62
N THR A 97 -0.36 27.19 -5.66
CA THR A 97 -0.46 28.38 -6.51
C THR A 97 -1.06 29.48 -5.65
N GLU A 98 -0.28 29.90 -4.66
CA GLU A 98 -0.26 31.29 -4.25
C GLU A 98 0.51 32.05 -5.34
N GLN A 99 -0.21 32.84 -6.13
CA GLN A 99 0.20 34.05 -6.86
C GLN A 99 -0.77 34.31 -8.02
N ASP A 100 -1.97 34.76 -7.67
CA ASP A 100 -2.71 35.72 -8.51
C ASP A 100 -2.84 36.99 -7.65
N GLU A 101 -1.69 37.61 -7.37
CA GLU A 101 -1.65 39.03 -7.05
C GLU A 101 -1.77 39.72 -8.41
N PRO A 102 -2.89 40.38 -8.75
CA PRO A 102 -2.93 41.19 -9.95
C PRO A 102 -1.99 42.39 -9.73
N PRO A 103 -0.99 42.62 -10.61
CA PRO A 103 -0.38 43.92 -10.66
C PRO A 103 -1.38 44.90 -11.28
N GLU A 104 -1.52 46.03 -10.58
CA GLU A 104 -2.09 47.33 -10.99
C GLU A 104 -3.61 47.55 -10.87
#